data_AF-A0A0K6G6Y1-F1
#
_entry.id   AF-A0A0K6G6Y1-F1
#
_cell.length_a   1.000
_cell.length_b   1.000
_cell.length_c   1.000
_cell.angle_alpha   90.00
_cell.angle_beta   90.00
_cell.angle_gamma   90.00
#
_symmetry.space_group_name_H-M   'P 1'
#
loop_
_entity.id
_entity.type
_entity.pdbx_description
1 polymer ?
#
loop_
_entity_poly.entity_id
_entity_poly.type
_entity_poly.pdbx_seq_one_letter_code
_entity_poly.pdbx_strand_id
1 'polypeptide(L)'
;MSDDTPVFDHYSFHAASTDELAASPASELMKFTGYFLDVRTKHFDWQRYRAAIADRPHEMLRSQKFESADIFRQNNVVSFIVNSIGDILHRVSGSDAGFDRDVMTARVENAFTSLEIKEESGFASWEMTGTNSAFTYRIMFDVPSNDATADICSLVTTVRIIADIYEKETWFGLESTSRHEFSADVTAIRLACSKDFIAGPKP
;
A
#
# COMPACT_ATOMS: atom_id res chain seq x y z
N MET A 1 -15.79 19.45 1.17
CA MET A 1 -15.80 17.98 1.01
C MET A 1 -14.80 17.46 2.02
N SER A 2 -15.20 16.52 2.87
CA SER A 2 -14.42 16.12 4.05
C SER A 2 -13.05 15.57 3.64
N ASP A 3 -11.97 16.12 4.20
CA ASP A 3 -10.55 15.80 3.92
C ASP A 3 -10.13 14.42 4.51
N ASP A 4 -11.10 13.61 4.98
CA ASP A 4 -10.91 12.41 5.79
C ASP A 4 -11.28 11.10 5.05
N THR A 5 -11.57 11.14 3.74
CA THR A 5 -11.80 9.91 2.96
C THR A 5 -10.51 9.07 2.91
N PRO A 6 -10.54 7.78 3.26
CA PRO A 6 -9.37 6.91 3.14
C PRO A 6 -8.85 6.88 1.70
N VAL A 7 -7.53 6.95 1.55
CA VAL A 7 -6.87 6.93 0.22
C VAL A 7 -5.95 5.73 0.02
N PHE A 8 -5.88 4.87 1.03
CA PHE A 8 -5.25 3.56 1.03
C PHE A 8 -6.32 2.52 1.32
N ASP A 9 -6.27 1.40 0.61
CA ASP A 9 -6.99 0.19 1.03
C ASP A 9 -6.38 -0.29 2.35
N HIS A 10 -7.20 -0.86 3.24
CA HIS A 10 -6.75 -1.23 4.57
C HIS A 10 -7.07 -2.69 4.86
N TYR A 11 -6.07 -3.41 5.34
CA TYR A 11 -6.21 -4.80 5.75
C TYR A 11 -5.53 -5.02 7.10
N SER A 12 -6.32 -5.39 8.11
CA SER A 12 -5.80 -5.79 9.42
C SER A 12 -5.91 -7.31 9.58
N PHE A 13 -4.80 -7.95 9.96
CA PHE A 13 -4.72 -9.39 10.20
C PHE A 13 -5.48 -9.84 11.46
N HIS A 14 -5.91 -8.91 12.31
CA HIS A 14 -6.48 -9.19 13.62
C HIS A 14 -7.77 -8.43 13.97
N ALA A 15 -8.32 -7.59 13.08
CA ALA A 15 -9.48 -6.79 13.46
C ALA A 15 -10.78 -7.60 13.56
N ALA A 16 -11.31 -7.67 14.78
CA ALA A 16 -12.70 -7.91 15.10
C ALA A 16 -13.52 -6.65 14.78
N SER A 17 -14.49 -6.77 13.86
CA SER A 17 -15.50 -5.73 13.51
C SER A 17 -14.98 -4.36 13.03
N THR A 18 -15.74 -3.72 12.14
CA THR A 18 -15.44 -2.41 11.55
C THR A 18 -15.44 -1.24 12.55
N ASP A 19 -16.06 -1.37 13.73
CA ASP A 19 -16.16 -0.29 14.73
C ASP A 19 -14.90 -0.13 15.60
N GLU A 20 -14.14 -1.20 15.86
CA GLU A 20 -12.89 -1.11 16.64
C GLU A 20 -11.75 -0.45 15.84
N LEU A 21 -11.81 -0.53 14.51
CA LEU A 21 -10.84 0.08 13.60
C LEU A 21 -10.89 1.61 13.63
N ALA A 22 -12.08 2.20 13.77
CA ALA A 22 -12.30 3.65 13.65
C ALA A 22 -11.61 4.46 14.77
N ALA A 23 -11.44 3.87 15.96
CA ALA A 23 -10.76 4.47 17.11
C ALA A 23 -9.38 3.85 17.40
N SER A 24 -8.79 3.16 16.43
CA SER A 24 -7.50 2.48 16.59
C SER A 24 -6.32 3.35 16.12
N PRO A 25 -5.08 3.12 16.59
CA PRO A 25 -3.88 3.76 16.03
C PRO A 25 -3.76 3.63 14.50
N ALA A 26 -4.39 2.61 13.90
CA ALA A 26 -4.43 2.43 12.47
C ALA A 26 -5.22 3.53 11.75
N SER A 27 -6.32 4.04 12.33
CA SER A 27 -7.12 5.09 11.68
C SER A 27 -6.37 6.42 11.63
N GLU A 28 -5.72 6.80 12.75
CA GLU A 28 -4.86 7.98 12.81
C GLU A 28 -3.64 7.84 11.89
N LEU A 29 -3.01 6.66 11.84
CA LEU A 29 -1.91 6.41 10.92
C LEU A 29 -2.36 6.49 9.46
N MET A 30 -3.52 5.94 9.13
CA MET A 30 -4.08 5.99 7.77
C MET A 30 -4.41 7.44 7.37
N LYS A 31 -4.98 8.23 8.29
CA LYS A 31 -5.22 9.67 8.09
C LYS A 31 -3.92 10.43 7.84
N PHE A 32 -2.93 10.25 8.72
CA PHE A 32 -1.61 10.87 8.58
C PHE A 32 -0.97 10.50 7.25
N THR A 33 -1.00 9.22 6.89
CA THR A 33 -0.47 8.72 5.61
C THR A 33 -1.18 9.38 4.43
N GLY A 34 -2.51 9.50 4.48
CA GLY A 34 -3.29 10.15 3.43
C GLY A 34 -2.91 11.60 3.11
N TYR A 35 -2.32 12.34 4.06
CA TYR A 35 -1.87 13.72 3.83
C TYR A 35 -0.80 13.86 2.74
N PHE A 36 -0.08 12.78 2.43
CA PHE A 36 1.02 12.77 1.48
C PHE A 36 0.60 12.27 0.09
N LEU A 37 -0.69 11.98 -0.12
CA LEU A 37 -1.25 11.76 -1.44
C LEU A 37 -1.65 13.11 -2.07
N ASP A 38 -1.06 13.44 -3.21
CA ASP A 38 -1.60 14.51 -4.05
C ASP A 38 -2.89 14.04 -4.72
N VAL A 39 -4.01 14.62 -4.32
CA VAL A 39 -5.35 14.24 -4.80
C VAL A 39 -5.53 14.50 -6.30
N ARG A 40 -4.76 15.44 -6.89
CA ARG A 40 -4.82 15.79 -8.31
C ARG A 40 -4.02 14.82 -9.16
N THR A 41 -2.79 14.55 -8.77
CA THR A 41 -1.88 13.68 -9.55
C THR A 41 -1.98 12.21 -9.14
N LYS A 42 -2.66 11.90 -8.04
CA LYS A 42 -2.75 10.57 -7.40
C LYS A 42 -1.39 9.98 -7.03
N HIS A 43 -0.36 10.83 -6.96
CA HIS A 43 0.98 10.45 -6.58
C HIS A 43 1.19 10.55 -5.07
N PHE A 44 1.80 9.52 -4.48
CA PHE A 44 2.14 9.50 -3.06
C PHE A 44 3.57 9.96 -2.85
N ASP A 45 3.75 11.07 -2.12
CA ASP A 45 5.06 11.66 -1.85
C ASP A 45 5.80 10.92 -0.73
N TRP A 46 6.46 9.82 -1.12
CA TRP A 46 7.27 9.00 -0.23
C TRP A 46 8.39 9.77 0.48
N GLN A 47 8.98 10.77 -0.19
CA GLN A 47 10.07 11.55 0.38
C GLN A 47 9.56 12.41 1.53
N ARG A 48 8.49 13.17 1.29
CA ARG A 48 7.88 14.03 2.31
C ARG A 48 7.25 13.20 3.44
N TYR A 49 6.65 12.06 3.12
CA TYR A 49 6.10 11.14 4.12
C TYR A 49 7.17 10.66 5.09
N ARG A 50 8.31 10.19 4.56
CA ARG A 50 9.44 9.72 5.39
C ARG A 50 10.05 10.84 6.22
N ALA A 51 10.19 12.04 5.64
CA ALA A 51 10.66 13.21 6.39
C ALA A 51 9.73 13.55 7.56
N ALA A 52 8.42 13.52 7.33
CA ALA A 52 7.43 13.78 8.37
C ALA A 52 7.40 12.69 9.45
N ILE A 53 7.63 11.41 9.11
CA ILE A 53 7.80 10.34 10.10
C ILE A 53 9.04 10.59 10.96
N ALA A 54 10.16 11.00 10.36
CA ALA A 54 11.41 11.24 11.07
C ALA A 54 11.34 12.42 12.05
N ASP A 55 10.43 13.37 11.81
CA ASP A 55 10.18 14.52 12.70
C ASP A 55 9.26 14.18 13.89
N ARG A 56 8.61 13.00 13.88
CA ARG A 56 7.73 12.57 14.98
C ARG A 56 8.53 12.03 16.17
N PRO A 57 8.01 12.18 17.40
CA PRO A 57 8.57 11.48 18.55
C PRO A 57 8.63 9.97 18.29
N HIS A 58 9.81 9.38 18.48
CA HIS A 58 10.05 7.96 18.20
C HIS A 58 9.18 6.99 19.01
N GLU A 59 8.63 7.45 20.14
CA GLU A 59 7.72 6.68 20.99
C GLU A 59 6.33 6.52 20.38
N MET A 60 5.93 7.42 19.47
CA MET A 60 4.61 7.39 18.84
C MET A 60 4.62 6.72 17.48
N LEU A 61 5.60 7.06 16.63
CA LEU A 61 5.72 6.52 15.28
C LEU A 61 7.18 6.37 14.90
N ARG A 62 7.56 5.18 14.43
CA ARG A 62 8.94 4.90 14.04
C ARG A 62 9.01 4.06 12.77
N SER A 63 9.81 4.53 11.81
CA SER A 63 10.22 3.76 10.65
C SER A 63 11.19 2.64 11.05
N GLN A 64 10.83 1.39 10.78
CA GLN A 64 11.67 0.22 11.03
C GLN A 64 12.42 -0.22 9.78
N LYS A 65 11.74 -0.29 8.63
CA LYS A 65 12.33 -0.70 7.35
C LYS A 65 11.65 0.00 6.18
N PHE A 66 12.43 0.43 5.20
CA PHE A 66 11.95 1.05 3.96
C PHE A 66 12.64 0.38 2.78
N GLU A 67 11.88 0.11 1.73
CA GLU A 67 12.42 -0.41 0.47
C GLU A 67 11.64 0.17 -0.71
N SER A 68 12.36 0.45 -1.79
CA SER A 68 11.79 0.72 -3.11
C SER A 68 12.50 -0.23 -4.07
N ALA A 69 11.74 -1.03 -4.79
CA ALA A 69 12.27 -2.10 -5.62
C ALA A 69 11.51 -2.16 -6.95
N ASP A 70 12.28 -2.37 -8.02
CA ASP A 70 11.76 -2.48 -9.37
C ASP A 70 11.77 -3.95 -9.80
N ILE A 71 10.69 -4.39 -10.43
CA ILE A 71 10.59 -5.69 -11.08
C ILE A 71 10.72 -5.44 -12.59
N PHE A 72 11.81 -5.96 -13.16
CA PHE A 72 12.13 -5.77 -14.56
C PHE A 72 11.03 -6.30 -15.48
N ARG A 73 10.95 -5.63 -16.63
CA ARG A 73 9.98 -5.92 -17.68
C ARG A 73 10.09 -7.36 -18.18
N GLN A 74 8.95 -8.04 -18.25
CA GLN A 74 8.86 -9.44 -18.66
C GLN A 74 7.47 -9.78 -19.21
N ASN A 75 7.43 -10.63 -20.23
CA ASN A 75 6.16 -11.19 -20.71
C ASN A 75 5.72 -12.34 -19.79
N ASN A 76 4.75 -12.07 -18.92
CA ASN A 76 4.27 -13.05 -17.95
C ASN A 76 2.80 -12.84 -17.59
N VAL A 77 2.27 -13.75 -16.78
CA VAL A 77 0.90 -13.64 -16.24
C VAL A 77 0.88 -12.76 -14.98
N VAL A 78 -0.28 -12.17 -14.67
CA VAL A 78 -0.48 -11.32 -13.47
C VAL A 78 0.01 -12.01 -12.20
N SER A 79 -0.39 -13.27 -11.96
CA SER A 79 -0.01 -14.04 -10.77
C SER A 79 1.52 -14.16 -10.57
N PHE A 80 2.31 -14.20 -11.65
CA PHE A 80 3.77 -14.23 -11.54
C PHE A 80 4.33 -12.90 -11.02
N ILE A 81 3.83 -11.78 -11.56
CA ILE A 81 4.27 -10.44 -11.15
C ILE A 81 3.83 -10.16 -9.71
N VAL A 82 2.60 -10.55 -9.35
CA VAL A 82 2.08 -10.42 -7.99
C VAL A 82 2.86 -11.27 -7.00
N ASN A 83 3.25 -12.49 -7.35
CA ASN A 83 4.09 -13.31 -6.50
C ASN A 83 5.46 -12.65 -6.22
N SER A 84 6.04 -12.00 -7.23
CA SER A 84 7.30 -11.24 -7.07
C SER A 84 7.12 -10.01 -6.17
N ILE A 85 5.97 -9.33 -6.27
CA ILE A 85 5.59 -8.24 -5.34
C ILE A 85 5.46 -8.81 -3.91
N GLY A 86 4.82 -9.96 -3.73
CA GLY A 86 4.71 -10.66 -2.46
C GLY A 86 6.06 -10.92 -1.78
N ASP A 87 7.08 -11.32 -2.55
CA ASP A 87 8.45 -11.50 -2.04
C ASP A 87 9.08 -10.20 -1.56
N ILE A 88 8.79 -9.07 -2.22
CA ILE A 88 9.24 -7.74 -1.79
C ILE A 88 8.52 -7.36 -0.49
N LEU A 89 7.19 -7.47 -0.45
CA LEU A 89 6.41 -7.12 0.74
C LEU A 89 6.84 -7.92 1.97
N HIS A 90 7.01 -9.24 1.83
CA HIS A 90 7.45 -10.10 2.94
C HIS A 90 8.86 -9.75 3.43
N ARG A 91 9.76 -9.38 2.52
CA ARG A 91 11.10 -8.93 2.87
C ARG A 91 11.06 -7.65 3.68
N VAL A 92 10.24 -6.67 3.30
CA VAL A 92 10.10 -5.38 4.00
C VAL A 92 9.37 -5.55 5.33
N SER A 93 8.34 -6.39 5.36
CA SER A 93 7.54 -6.66 6.55
C SER A 93 8.33 -7.37 7.64
N GLY A 94 9.34 -8.17 7.27
CA GLY A 94 10.19 -8.93 8.19
C GLY A 94 9.47 -10.11 8.82
N SER A 95 10.19 -11.22 9.01
CA SER A 95 9.64 -12.48 9.52
C SER A 95 9.21 -12.43 11.00
N ASP A 96 9.64 -11.40 11.72
CA ASP A 96 9.43 -11.19 13.15
C ASP A 96 8.13 -10.42 13.48
N ALA A 97 7.54 -9.75 12.49
CA ALA A 97 6.44 -8.82 12.72
C ALA A 97 5.04 -9.46 12.63
N GLY A 98 4.91 -10.71 12.19
CA GLY A 98 3.62 -11.41 12.13
C GLY A 98 2.81 -11.21 10.84
N PHE A 99 3.41 -10.61 9.80
CA PHE A 99 2.79 -10.53 8.49
C PHE A 99 2.85 -11.86 7.74
N ASP A 100 1.74 -12.27 7.13
CA ASP A 100 1.67 -13.45 6.28
C ASP A 100 1.90 -13.07 4.81
N ARG A 101 2.93 -13.66 4.19
CA ARG A 101 3.30 -13.41 2.79
C ARG A 101 2.16 -13.75 1.84
N ASP A 102 1.53 -14.90 2.02
CA ASP A 102 0.56 -15.44 1.07
C ASP A 102 -0.74 -14.64 1.15
N VAL A 103 -1.14 -14.19 2.34
CA VAL A 103 -2.26 -13.27 2.51
C VAL A 103 -1.99 -11.91 1.86
N MET A 104 -0.81 -11.32 2.06
CA MET A 104 -0.44 -10.06 1.39
C MET A 104 -0.45 -10.21 -0.13
N THR A 105 0.13 -11.31 -0.63
CA THR A 105 0.19 -11.62 -2.06
C THR A 105 -1.21 -11.76 -2.66
N ALA A 106 -2.07 -12.57 -2.03
CA ALA A 106 -3.46 -12.74 -2.45
C ALA A 106 -4.24 -11.43 -2.42
N ARG A 107 -3.93 -10.51 -1.48
CA ARG A 107 -4.61 -9.22 -1.41
C ARG A 107 -4.22 -8.30 -2.56
N VAL A 108 -2.94 -8.26 -2.92
CA VAL A 108 -2.45 -7.55 -4.11
C VAL A 108 -3.05 -8.18 -5.37
N GLU A 109 -3.11 -9.51 -5.48
CA GLU A 109 -3.70 -10.20 -6.63
C GLU A 109 -5.16 -9.80 -6.84
N ASN A 110 -5.96 -9.91 -5.77
CA ASN A 110 -7.37 -9.52 -5.79
C ASN A 110 -7.57 -8.05 -6.13
N ALA A 111 -6.63 -7.17 -5.78
CA ALA A 111 -6.71 -5.77 -6.16
C ALA A 111 -6.50 -5.58 -7.67
N PHE A 112 -5.51 -6.27 -8.26
CA PHE A 112 -5.20 -6.16 -9.68
C PHE A 112 -6.20 -6.92 -10.59
N THR A 113 -6.97 -7.87 -10.04
CA THR A 113 -8.11 -8.51 -10.74
C THR A 113 -9.45 -7.85 -10.43
N SER A 114 -9.47 -6.72 -9.72
CA SER A 114 -10.68 -5.95 -9.40
C SER A 114 -10.40 -4.44 -9.42
N LEU A 115 -9.58 -3.99 -10.38
CA LEU A 115 -9.06 -2.62 -10.44
C LEU A 115 -10.15 -1.56 -10.57
N GLU A 116 -11.26 -1.86 -11.25
CA GLU A 116 -12.41 -0.96 -11.37
C GLU A 116 -12.92 -0.56 -9.98
N ILE A 117 -13.21 -1.55 -9.13
CA ILE A 117 -13.68 -1.34 -7.75
C ILE A 117 -12.63 -0.57 -6.94
N LYS A 118 -11.35 -0.91 -7.08
CA LYS A 118 -10.26 -0.26 -6.33
C LYS A 118 -10.06 1.18 -6.72
N GLU A 119 -10.26 1.51 -7.99
CA GLU A 119 -10.17 2.88 -8.47
C GLU A 119 -11.39 3.71 -8.04
N GLU A 120 -12.60 3.16 -8.16
CA GLU A 120 -13.83 3.80 -7.68
C GLU A 120 -13.75 4.10 -6.17
N SER A 121 -13.11 3.20 -5.42
CA SER A 121 -12.85 3.38 -3.98
C SER A 121 -11.74 4.40 -3.67
N GLY A 122 -11.03 4.91 -4.68
CA GLY A 122 -9.93 5.86 -4.53
C GLY A 122 -8.59 5.25 -4.11
N PHE A 123 -8.46 3.93 -4.09
CA PHE A 123 -7.25 3.20 -3.66
C PHE A 123 -6.31 2.84 -4.80
N ALA A 124 -6.83 2.84 -6.04
CA ALA A 124 -6.04 2.68 -7.24
C ALA A 124 -6.13 3.93 -8.13
N SER A 125 -5.21 4.08 -9.07
CA SER A 125 -5.25 5.13 -10.09
C SER A 125 -4.53 4.71 -11.35
N TRP A 126 -5.15 4.99 -12.49
CA TRP A 126 -4.57 4.74 -13.81
C TRP A 126 -3.81 5.96 -14.33
N GLU A 127 -2.74 5.72 -15.07
CA GLU A 127 -2.01 6.75 -15.82
C GLU A 127 -1.40 6.21 -17.12
N MET A 128 -1.25 7.09 -18.10
CA MET A 128 -0.46 6.81 -19.29
C MET A 128 1.03 6.98 -19.00
N THR A 129 1.85 6.04 -19.48
CA THR A 129 3.31 6.06 -19.36
C THR A 129 3.94 5.85 -20.75
N GLY A 130 4.07 6.93 -21.52
CA GLY A 130 4.57 6.87 -22.89
C GLY A 130 3.59 6.12 -23.81
N THR A 131 4.04 5.01 -24.41
CA THR A 131 3.19 4.10 -25.21
C THR A 131 2.50 3.02 -24.38
N ASN A 132 2.83 2.93 -23.09
CA ASN A 132 2.28 1.96 -22.14
C ASN A 132 1.33 2.68 -21.19
N SER A 133 0.68 1.94 -20.30
CA SER A 133 -0.03 2.53 -19.17
C SER A 133 0.30 1.79 -17.87
N ALA A 134 -0.13 2.36 -16.75
CA ALA A 134 0.13 1.83 -15.43
C ALA A 134 -1.07 1.99 -14.51
N PHE A 135 -1.18 1.08 -13.54
CA PHE A 135 -2.02 1.23 -12.37
C PHE A 135 -1.17 1.29 -11.11
N THR A 136 -1.40 2.31 -10.29
CA THR A 136 -0.83 2.40 -8.94
C THR A 136 -1.90 2.06 -7.91
N TYR A 137 -1.72 0.97 -7.19
CA TYR A 137 -2.54 0.54 -6.07
C TYR A 137 -1.87 0.88 -4.74
N ARG A 138 -2.66 1.38 -3.78
CA ARG A 138 -2.22 1.83 -2.46
C ARG A 138 -2.88 1.00 -1.38
N ILE A 139 -2.09 0.33 -0.54
CA ILE A 139 -2.58 -0.54 0.54
C ILE A 139 -1.75 -0.38 1.81
N MET A 140 -2.41 -0.47 2.96
CA MET A 140 -1.84 -0.58 4.29
C MET A 140 -2.22 -1.93 4.91
N PHE A 141 -1.22 -2.68 5.35
CA PHE A 141 -1.40 -3.91 6.13
C PHE A 141 -1.05 -3.69 7.59
N ASP A 142 -1.88 -4.16 8.51
CA ASP A 142 -1.64 -4.01 9.95
C ASP A 142 -1.68 -5.35 10.70
N VAL A 143 -0.75 -5.48 11.63
CA VAL A 143 -0.66 -6.61 12.58
C VAL A 143 -0.42 -6.04 13.99
N PRO A 144 -0.83 -6.75 15.06
CA PRO A 144 -0.40 -6.42 16.41
C PRO A 144 1.12 -6.39 16.50
N SER A 145 1.65 -5.39 17.21
CA SER A 145 3.09 -5.26 17.38
C SER A 145 3.62 -6.27 18.41
N ASN A 146 4.75 -6.92 18.10
CA ASN A 146 5.54 -7.68 19.08
C ASN A 146 6.52 -6.78 19.87
N ASP A 147 6.64 -5.50 19.49
CA ASP A 147 7.46 -4.51 20.18
C ASP A 147 6.69 -3.95 21.38
N ALA A 148 7.29 -4.02 22.57
CA ALA A 148 6.69 -3.52 23.82
C ALA A 148 6.40 -2.00 23.81
N THR A 149 6.97 -1.25 22.87
CA THR A 149 6.80 0.20 22.74
C THR A 149 5.80 0.62 21.66
N ALA A 150 5.21 -0.33 20.93
CA ALA A 150 4.21 -0.06 19.90
C ALA A 150 3.02 -1.01 20.04
N ASP A 151 1.85 -0.55 19.61
CA ASP A 151 0.61 -1.32 19.68
C ASP A 151 0.33 -2.04 18.34
N ILE A 152 0.67 -1.40 17.22
CA ILE A 152 0.55 -1.98 15.89
C ILE A 152 1.85 -1.87 15.09
N CYS A 153 2.03 -2.82 14.19
CA CYS A 153 3.02 -2.75 13.12
C CYS A 153 2.26 -2.63 11.79
N SER A 154 2.60 -1.59 11.02
CA SER A 154 1.92 -1.25 9.77
C SER A 154 2.89 -1.30 8.60
N LEU A 155 2.46 -1.89 7.49
CA LEU A 155 3.18 -1.91 6.22
C LEU A 155 2.42 -1.03 5.21
N VAL A 156 2.86 0.22 5.07
CA VAL A 156 2.32 1.14 4.07
C VAL A 156 2.99 0.83 2.74
N THR A 157 2.20 0.65 1.69
CA THR A 157 2.67 0.13 0.39
C THR A 157 2.02 0.87 -0.78
N THR A 158 2.82 1.19 -1.79
CA THR A 158 2.34 1.50 -3.14
C THR A 158 2.90 0.49 -4.13
N VAL A 159 2.03 -0.11 -4.94
CA VAL A 159 2.36 -1.05 -6.00
C VAL A 159 1.95 -0.43 -7.33
N ARG A 160 2.92 -0.08 -8.16
CA ARG A 160 2.69 0.41 -9.53
C ARG A 160 3.00 -0.72 -10.50
N ILE A 161 2.00 -1.23 -11.23
CA ILE A 161 2.22 -2.18 -12.34
C ILE A 161 2.09 -1.42 -13.65
N ILE A 162 3.08 -1.58 -14.52
CA ILE A 162 3.14 -1.03 -15.87
C ILE A 162 2.96 -2.19 -16.85
N ALA A 163 2.13 -2.02 -17.88
CA ALA A 163 1.90 -3.03 -18.90
C ALA A 163 1.84 -2.41 -20.31
N ASP A 164 2.01 -3.25 -21.33
CA ASP A 164 1.71 -2.93 -22.73
C ASP A 164 0.20 -2.90 -23.03
N ILE A 165 -0.57 -2.34 -22.08
CA ILE A 165 -2.01 -2.13 -22.18
C ILE A 165 -2.22 -0.64 -22.43
N TYR A 166 -2.97 -0.29 -23.47
CA TYR A 166 -3.27 1.11 -23.78
C TYR A 166 -4.59 1.57 -23.18
N GLU A 167 -5.63 0.76 -23.32
CA GLU A 167 -6.98 1.10 -22.87
C GLU A 167 -7.18 0.74 -21.40
N LYS A 168 -7.70 1.70 -20.64
CA LYS A 168 -7.93 1.55 -19.20
C LYS A 168 -8.91 0.40 -18.91
N GLU A 169 -9.94 0.26 -19.74
CA GLU A 169 -10.98 -0.76 -19.63
C GLU A 169 -10.40 -2.18 -19.75
N THR A 170 -9.29 -2.35 -20.48
CA THR A 170 -8.60 -3.65 -20.57
C THR A 170 -7.98 -4.05 -19.23
N TRP A 171 -7.52 -3.09 -18.41
CA TRP A 171 -7.03 -3.39 -17.06
C TRP A 171 -8.12 -3.93 -16.13
N PHE A 172 -9.37 -3.46 -16.31
CA PHE A 172 -10.50 -3.89 -15.48
C PHE A 172 -10.88 -5.36 -15.73
N GLY A 173 -10.57 -5.89 -16.91
CA GLY A 173 -10.77 -7.28 -17.27
C GLY A 173 -9.59 -8.21 -16.96
N LEU A 174 -8.57 -7.77 -16.21
CA LEU A 174 -7.43 -8.63 -15.89
C LEU A 174 -7.82 -9.76 -14.94
N GLU A 175 -7.35 -10.96 -15.28
CA GLU A 175 -7.41 -12.15 -14.45
C GLU A 175 -5.99 -12.57 -14.03
N SER A 176 -5.88 -13.48 -13.06
CA SER A 176 -4.58 -14.00 -12.60
C SER A 176 -3.73 -14.64 -13.70
N THR A 177 -4.37 -15.08 -14.79
CA THR A 177 -3.76 -15.71 -15.96
C THR A 177 -3.58 -14.77 -17.15
N SER A 178 -4.07 -13.52 -17.08
CA SER A 178 -3.88 -12.53 -18.14
C SER A 178 -2.40 -12.26 -18.36
N ARG A 179 -1.98 -12.28 -19.62
CA ARG A 179 -0.56 -12.23 -20.02
C ARG A 179 -0.26 -10.96 -20.81
N HIS A 180 0.71 -10.21 -20.31
CA HIS A 180 1.17 -8.95 -20.90
C HIS A 180 2.67 -8.78 -20.66
N GLU A 181 3.25 -7.76 -21.27
CA GLU A 181 4.60 -7.31 -20.93
C GLU A 181 4.54 -6.42 -19.68
N PHE A 182 4.65 -7.05 -18.51
CA PHE A 182 4.55 -6.38 -17.21
C PHE A 182 5.92 -5.95 -16.68
N SER A 183 5.97 -4.80 -16.03
CA SER A 183 6.99 -4.40 -15.04
C SER A 183 6.29 -3.80 -13.82
N ALA A 184 7.00 -3.65 -12.69
CA ALA A 184 6.40 -3.03 -11.52
C ALA A 184 7.39 -2.26 -10.67
N ASP A 185 6.91 -1.22 -10.01
CA ASP A 185 7.63 -0.47 -8.98
C ASP A 185 6.89 -0.66 -7.65
N VAL A 186 7.59 -1.17 -6.65
CA VAL A 186 7.03 -1.43 -5.31
C VAL A 186 7.77 -0.58 -4.31
N THR A 187 7.03 0.25 -3.57
CA THR A 187 7.59 1.01 -2.45
C THR A 187 6.82 0.66 -1.20
N ALA A 188 7.53 0.28 -0.14
CA ALA A 188 6.93 -0.08 1.13
C ALA A 188 7.75 0.44 2.32
N ILE A 189 7.04 0.77 3.40
CA ILE A 189 7.65 1.11 4.69
C ILE A 189 6.95 0.37 5.83
N ARG A 190 7.74 -0.25 6.69
CA ARG A 190 7.29 -0.87 7.94
C ARG A 190 7.41 0.14 9.07
N LEU A 191 6.29 0.37 9.77
CA LEU A 191 6.15 1.34 10.84
C LEU A 191 5.73 0.64 12.12
N ALA A 192 6.35 1.00 13.23
CA ALA A 192 5.83 0.72 14.57
C ALA A 192 5.04 1.95 15.03
N CYS A 193 3.79 1.75 15.44
CA CYS A 193 2.88 2.82 15.82
C CYS A 193 2.25 2.53 17.20
N SER A 194 2.32 3.50 18.10
CA SER A 194 1.65 3.46 19.40
C SER A 194 0.18 3.86 19.28
N LYS A 195 -0.67 3.36 20.16
CA LYS A 195 -2.07 3.77 20.35
C LYS A 195 -2.22 5.27 20.65
N ASP A 196 -1.18 5.91 21.17
CA ASP A 196 -1.18 7.34 21.50
C ASP A 196 -0.80 8.21 20.29
N PHE A 197 -0.51 7.60 19.13
CA PHE A 197 -0.27 8.34 17.90
C PHE A 197 -1.54 9.06 17.42
N ILE A 198 -1.37 10.35 17.12
CA ILE A 198 -2.40 11.19 16.49
C ILE A 198 -1.84 11.80 15.21
N ALA A 199 -2.64 11.81 14.14
CA ALA A 199 -2.24 12.32 12.83
C ALA A 199 -1.84 13.80 12.90
N GLY A 200 -2.48 14.57 13.77
CA GLY A 200 -2.27 16.02 13.87
C GLY A 200 -2.71 16.76 12.60
N PRO A 201 -2.33 18.05 12.47
CA PRO A 201 -2.67 18.84 11.29
C PRO A 201 -1.94 18.34 10.04
N LYS A 202 -2.54 18.58 8.88
CA LYS A 202 -1.92 18.32 7.58
C LYS A 202 -0.65 19.17 7.43
N PRO A 203 0.52 18.56 7.16
CA PRO A 203 1.80 19.27 7.04
C PRO A 203 1.92 20.06 5.75
#